data_AF-A0A2R6FPM9-F1
#
_entry.id   AF-A0A2R6FPM9-F1
#
_cell.length_a   1.000
_cell.length_b   1.000
_cell.length_c   1.000
_cell.angle_alpha   90.00
_cell.angle_beta   90.00
_cell.angle_gamma   90.00
#
_symmetry.space_group_name_H-M   'P 1'
#
loop_
_entity.id
_entity.type
_entity.pdbx_description
1 polymer ?
#
loop_
_entity_poly.entity_id
_entity_poly.type
_entity_poly.pdbx_seq_one_letter_code
_entity_poly.pdbx_strand_id
1 'polypeptide(L)'
;MQRRHYLALAGASMTVLAGCSGEEGGGDNGSDGTDTAETEELAETAEPTATATTEPPADETTVAATEAEPETETMVAETETETETETMMETETQASTEMEGETQAATSAATQGGFSETFSGSGKSTVEGLELAPGPITAAFTVDSEAYHTFELVPLEGGSLDDVRLVNGLFSGEGRQVATVAASGEHNLNVDTEAEWELSIEQPTNPQTESLPVDESGSGFDYVGPLAFDGETAFQGTHDGKTNFVVRPVPVDSSTVEVVVFNETGQFDGETIKRVDGPAYLNVMADGEWSVSTG
;
A
#
# COMPACT_ATOMS: atom_id res chain seq x y z
N MET A 1 38.84 -5.61 -12.46
CA MET A 1 39.52 -4.98 -13.61
C MET A 1 38.92 -3.59 -13.80
N GLN A 2 39.68 -2.52 -13.64
CA GLN A 2 39.24 -1.16 -13.97
C GLN A 2 39.35 -0.94 -15.47
N ARG A 3 38.31 -0.44 -16.14
CA ARG A 3 38.42 0.60 -17.19
C ARG A 3 37.13 1.44 -17.27
N ARG A 4 37.35 2.74 -17.22
CA ARG A 4 36.41 3.86 -17.38
C ARG A 4 36.32 4.31 -18.86
N HIS A 5 35.34 5.20 -19.12
CA HIS A 5 35.11 6.11 -20.26
C HIS A 5 34.30 5.50 -21.43
N TYR A 6 33.26 6.16 -21.98
CA TYR A 6 33.20 7.58 -22.40
C TYR A 6 31.79 8.21 -22.32
N LEU A 7 31.79 9.53 -22.03
CA LEU A 7 30.74 10.51 -22.34
C LEU A 7 30.72 10.84 -23.84
N ALA A 8 29.55 11.07 -24.41
CA ALA A 8 29.38 11.95 -25.57
C ALA A 8 28.05 12.71 -25.48
N LEU A 9 28.15 14.01 -25.73
CA LEU A 9 27.18 15.07 -25.52
C LEU A 9 26.81 15.66 -26.89
N ALA A 10 25.53 15.81 -27.21
CA ALA A 10 24.93 16.68 -28.24
C ALA A 10 23.41 16.52 -28.14
N GLY A 11 22.53 17.51 -28.29
CA GLY A 11 22.62 18.90 -28.69
C GLY A 11 21.19 19.45 -28.77
N ALA A 12 21.07 20.78 -28.69
CA ALA A 12 19.86 21.57 -28.47
C ALA A 12 18.75 21.48 -29.53
N SER A 13 17.51 21.82 -29.13
CA SER A 13 16.74 22.91 -29.75
C SER A 13 15.47 23.27 -28.97
N MET A 14 15.32 24.56 -28.69
CA MET A 14 14.12 25.21 -28.15
C MET A 14 13.01 25.28 -29.21
N THR A 15 11.74 25.21 -28.81
CA THR A 15 10.67 26.00 -29.45
C THR A 15 9.67 26.45 -28.38
N VAL A 16 9.53 27.76 -28.25
CA VAL A 16 8.51 28.45 -27.46
C VAL A 16 7.34 28.74 -28.40
N LEU A 17 6.12 28.36 -28.02
CA LEU A 17 4.91 28.93 -28.60
C LEU A 17 3.96 29.35 -27.48
N ALA A 18 3.86 30.67 -27.30
CA ALA A 18 2.80 31.34 -26.58
C ALA A 18 1.53 31.37 -27.45
N GLY A 19 0.38 31.08 -26.86
CA GLY A 19 -0.93 31.22 -27.47
C GLY A 19 -1.95 31.72 -26.46
N CYS A 20 -2.20 33.03 -26.48
CA CYS A 20 -3.29 33.71 -25.78
C CYS A 20 -4.60 33.68 -26.60
N SER A 21 -5.69 34.09 -25.93
CA SER A 21 -7.05 34.42 -26.40
C SER A 21 -7.97 33.22 -26.66
N GLY A 22 -9.17 33.10 -26.10
CA GLY A 22 -10.09 34.06 -25.48
C GLY A 22 -11.44 33.89 -26.18
N GLU A 23 -12.55 33.67 -25.46
CA GLU A 23 -13.91 33.94 -25.96
C GLU A 23 -14.89 33.90 -24.77
N GLU A 24 -15.50 35.06 -24.51
CA GLU A 24 -16.63 35.25 -23.62
C GLU A 24 -17.91 34.81 -24.35
N GLY A 25 -18.76 34.00 -23.71
CA GLY A 25 -20.02 33.55 -24.29
C GLY A 25 -21.10 33.40 -23.23
N GLY A 26 -21.81 34.50 -22.96
CA GLY A 26 -23.02 34.51 -22.16
C GLY A 26 -24.17 33.75 -22.84
N GLY A 27 -24.98 33.08 -22.01
CA GLY A 27 -26.15 32.32 -22.44
C GLY A 27 -27.15 32.23 -21.29
N ASP A 28 -27.75 33.37 -20.98
CA ASP A 28 -29.00 33.47 -20.25
C ASP A 28 -30.10 32.75 -21.05
N ASN A 29 -30.74 31.74 -20.47
CA ASN A 29 -32.10 31.40 -20.88
C ASN A 29 -32.84 30.69 -19.73
N GLY A 30 -33.59 31.49 -18.97
CA GLY A 30 -34.68 30.96 -18.16
C GLY A 30 -35.73 30.26 -19.03
N SER A 31 -36.35 29.22 -18.48
CA SER A 31 -37.74 28.95 -18.78
C SER A 31 -38.40 28.30 -17.57
N ASP A 32 -39.27 29.11 -17.02
CA ASP A 32 -40.38 28.86 -16.11
C ASP A 32 -41.29 27.70 -16.55
N GLY A 33 -41.97 27.08 -15.58
CA GLY A 33 -42.99 26.05 -15.75
C GLY A 33 -43.04 25.06 -14.57
N THR A 34 -43.74 25.34 -13.46
CA THR A 34 -45.18 25.03 -13.21
C THR A 34 -45.51 23.55 -13.47
N ASP A 35 -46.17 22.76 -12.63
CA ASP A 35 -46.84 22.92 -11.35
C ASP A 35 -47.31 21.50 -10.93
N THR A 36 -47.54 21.31 -9.62
CA THR A 36 -48.58 20.45 -9.05
C THR A 36 -48.52 18.91 -9.22
N ALA A 37 -48.23 18.22 -8.11
CA ALA A 37 -49.09 17.18 -7.52
C ALA A 37 -48.54 16.85 -6.11
N GLU A 38 -49.11 17.47 -5.07
CA GLU A 38 -49.96 16.79 -4.07
C GLU A 38 -49.49 15.36 -3.72
N THR A 39 -48.85 15.21 -2.55
CA THR A 39 -48.93 13.99 -1.76
C THR A 39 -48.94 14.37 -0.28
N GLU A 40 -49.89 13.75 0.40
CA GLU A 40 -50.45 14.10 1.69
C GLU A 40 -49.49 13.82 2.86
N GLU A 41 -49.44 14.80 3.77
CA GLU A 41 -49.69 14.66 5.21
C GLU A 41 -49.51 13.26 5.84
N LEU A 42 -48.42 13.07 6.60
CA LEU A 42 -48.48 12.46 7.94
C LEU A 42 -47.34 13.03 8.80
N ALA A 43 -47.72 13.92 9.72
CA ALA A 43 -46.87 14.38 10.80
C ALA A 43 -46.82 13.29 11.88
N GLU A 44 -45.64 12.75 12.17
CA GLU A 44 -45.38 12.04 13.42
C GLU A 44 -44.31 12.79 14.20
N THR A 45 -44.79 13.45 15.25
CA THR A 45 -44.01 14.21 16.22
C THR A 45 -43.43 13.22 17.22
N ALA A 46 -42.13 12.94 17.13
CA ALA A 46 -41.40 12.23 18.18
C ALA A 46 -40.69 13.24 19.09
N GLU A 47 -41.12 13.25 20.35
CA GLU A 47 -40.60 14.08 21.43
C GLU A 47 -39.13 13.72 21.78
N PRO A 48 -38.28 14.71 22.13
CA PRO A 48 -36.94 14.42 22.62
C PRO A 48 -37.00 13.91 24.06
N THR A 49 -36.66 12.63 24.25
CA THR A 49 -36.43 12.07 25.59
C THR A 49 -35.05 12.53 26.08
N ALA A 50 -35.06 13.54 26.93
CA ALA A 50 -33.92 13.94 27.74
C ALA A 50 -33.69 12.90 28.85
N THR A 51 -32.60 12.14 28.74
CA THR A 51 -32.12 11.29 29.84
C THR A 51 -30.92 11.96 30.48
N ALA A 52 -31.18 12.65 31.58
CA ALA A 52 -30.17 13.06 32.55
C ALA A 52 -29.78 11.84 33.39
N THR A 53 -28.51 11.46 33.36
CA THR A 53 -27.88 10.55 34.34
C THR A 53 -26.43 11.01 34.52
N THR A 54 -26.18 11.88 35.51
CA THR A 54 -25.62 11.54 36.83
C THR A 54 -24.12 11.23 36.78
N GLU A 55 -23.38 12.31 37.00
CA GLU A 55 -22.01 12.41 37.51
C GLU A 55 -21.85 11.62 38.83
N PRO A 56 -20.89 10.70 38.94
CA PRO A 56 -20.36 10.26 40.24
C PRO A 56 -19.14 11.10 40.66
N PRO A 57 -18.92 11.26 41.98
CA PRO A 57 -18.05 12.28 42.55
C PRO A 57 -16.56 11.98 42.42
N ALA A 58 -15.78 13.06 42.47
CA ALA A 58 -14.37 13.05 42.79
C ALA A 58 -14.09 12.26 44.06
N ASP A 59 -13.21 11.26 43.97
CA ASP A 59 -12.59 10.64 45.13
C ASP A 59 -11.11 11.01 45.13
N GLU A 60 -10.80 11.99 45.99
CA GLU A 60 -9.45 12.26 46.45
C GLU A 60 -8.95 11.04 47.23
N THR A 61 -7.90 10.37 46.74
CA THR A 61 -7.09 9.52 47.63
C THR A 61 -5.63 9.92 47.53
N THR A 62 -5.24 10.74 48.51
CA THR A 62 -3.88 11.01 48.93
C THR A 62 -3.40 9.87 49.83
N VAL A 63 -2.33 9.17 49.47
CA VAL A 63 -1.40 8.45 50.39
C VAL A 63 -0.13 8.16 49.59
N ALA A 64 0.98 8.85 49.84
CA ALA A 64 1.95 8.66 50.93
C ALA A 64 3.22 7.99 50.37
N ALA A 65 4.33 8.71 50.52
CA ALA A 65 5.68 8.29 50.20
C ALA A 65 6.12 7.09 51.04
N THR A 66 6.94 6.22 50.44
CA THR A 66 7.86 5.34 51.19
C THR A 66 9.24 5.43 50.55
N GLU A 67 10.14 6.05 51.32
CA GLU A 67 11.59 6.00 51.24
C GLU A 67 12.15 4.57 51.37
N ALA A 68 13.29 4.35 50.69
CA ALA A 68 14.50 3.61 51.12
C ALA A 68 14.35 2.13 51.54
N GLU A 69 15.23 1.19 51.19
CA GLU A 69 16.69 1.17 51.36
C GLU A 69 17.36 0.15 50.41
N PRO A 70 18.70 0.23 50.25
CA PRO A 70 19.51 -0.71 49.49
C PRO A 70 19.98 -1.88 50.37
N GLU A 71 20.10 -3.08 49.80
CA GLU A 71 20.79 -4.20 50.47
C GLU A 71 21.84 -4.79 49.52
N THR A 72 23.02 -4.94 50.10
CA THR A 72 24.31 -5.27 49.51
C THR A 72 24.77 -6.55 50.17
N GLU A 73 24.90 -7.67 49.47
CA GLU A 73 25.75 -8.80 49.92
C GLU A 73 26.33 -9.49 48.68
N THR A 74 27.63 -9.39 48.38
CA THR A 74 28.85 -9.90 49.06
C THR A 74 29.26 -11.29 48.56
N MET A 75 30.45 -11.26 47.96
CA MET A 75 31.40 -12.28 47.50
C MET A 75 31.37 -13.65 48.19
N VAL A 76 31.63 -14.71 47.41
CA VAL A 76 32.64 -15.72 47.76
C VAL A 76 33.39 -16.17 46.51
N ALA A 77 34.70 -16.32 46.67
CA ALA A 77 35.69 -16.65 45.66
C ALA A 77 36.02 -18.15 45.61
N GLU A 78 36.88 -18.46 44.64
CA GLU A 78 37.95 -19.48 44.66
C GLU A 78 37.69 -20.93 44.19
N THR A 79 38.41 -21.24 43.09
CA THR A 79 39.24 -22.44 42.78
C THR A 79 38.53 -23.81 42.69
N GLU A 80 38.81 -24.71 41.75
CA GLU A 80 40.10 -25.25 41.31
C GLU A 80 40.07 -25.77 39.86
N THR A 81 41.27 -25.83 39.29
CA THR A 81 41.71 -26.54 38.09
C THR A 81 41.51 -28.05 38.20
N GLU A 82 40.88 -28.70 37.23
CA GLU A 82 41.27 -30.06 36.81
C GLU A 82 41.16 -30.22 35.28
N THR A 83 42.16 -30.90 34.75
CA THR A 83 42.39 -31.21 33.35
C THR A 83 41.88 -32.62 33.11
N GLU A 84 40.89 -32.81 32.23
CA GLU A 84 40.72 -34.11 31.56
C GLU A 84 40.47 -33.92 30.07
N THR A 85 41.30 -34.64 29.33
CA THR A 85 41.31 -34.79 27.88
C THR A 85 40.40 -35.96 27.55
N GLU A 86 39.33 -35.75 26.78
CA GLU A 86 38.78 -36.83 25.94
C GLU A 86 37.94 -36.27 24.78
N THR A 87 38.58 -36.27 23.61
CA THR A 87 38.06 -36.65 22.30
C THR A 87 36.62 -37.18 22.28
N MET A 88 35.70 -36.52 21.56
CA MET A 88 34.98 -37.10 20.40
C MET A 88 34.45 -35.96 19.52
N MET A 89 34.83 -36.05 18.24
CA MET A 89 34.21 -35.31 17.15
C MET A 89 32.80 -35.86 16.95
N GLU A 90 31.78 -35.03 17.12
CA GLU A 90 30.57 -35.14 16.32
C GLU A 90 30.39 -33.82 15.59
N THR A 91 30.98 -33.80 14.39
CA THR A 91 30.63 -32.83 13.36
C THR A 91 29.21 -33.17 12.92
N GLU A 92 28.21 -32.70 13.65
CA GLU A 92 26.87 -32.57 13.10
C GLU A 92 26.92 -31.44 12.07
N THR A 93 27.31 -31.82 10.86
CA THR A 93 27.01 -31.10 9.64
C THR A 93 25.49 -31.05 9.52
N GLN A 94 24.88 -30.02 10.11
CA GLN A 94 23.55 -29.60 9.71
C GLN A 94 23.65 -29.12 8.26
N ALA A 95 23.34 -30.02 7.34
CA ALA A 95 22.99 -29.65 5.99
C ALA A 95 21.68 -28.87 6.06
N SER A 96 21.77 -27.54 6.18
CA SER A 96 20.73 -26.66 5.67
C SER A 96 20.68 -26.91 4.16
N THR A 97 19.81 -27.81 3.75
CA THR A 97 19.35 -27.89 2.38
C THR A 97 18.53 -26.62 2.15
N GLU A 98 19.19 -25.56 1.72
CA GLU A 98 18.52 -24.45 1.03
C GLU A 98 17.85 -25.07 -0.20
N MET A 99 16.55 -25.37 -0.09
CA MET A 99 15.74 -25.67 -1.26
C MET A 99 15.60 -24.35 -2.01
N GLU A 100 16.50 -24.13 -2.96
CA GLU A 100 16.31 -23.11 -4.00
C GLU A 100 15.01 -23.46 -4.74
N GLY A 101 13.95 -22.68 -4.49
CA GLY A 101 12.67 -22.85 -5.16
C GLY A 101 12.82 -22.57 -6.65
N GLU A 102 12.59 -23.57 -7.49
CA GLU A 102 12.58 -23.39 -8.94
C GLU A 102 11.45 -22.42 -9.32
N THR A 103 11.80 -21.21 -9.75
CA THR A 103 10.84 -20.23 -10.28
C THR A 103 10.66 -20.49 -11.76
N GLN A 104 9.43 -20.69 -12.22
CA GLN A 104 9.13 -20.85 -13.64
C GLN A 104 8.45 -19.59 -14.16
N ALA A 105 9.10 -18.88 -15.08
CA ALA A 105 8.46 -17.82 -15.84
C ALA A 105 7.49 -18.44 -16.86
N ALA A 106 6.20 -18.10 -16.76
CA ALA A 106 5.20 -18.52 -17.73
C ALA A 106 5.04 -17.44 -18.81
N THR A 107 5.31 -17.82 -20.07
CA THR A 107 4.93 -17.17 -21.34
C THR A 107 4.68 -15.64 -21.28
N SER A 108 5.70 -14.85 -21.61
CA SER A 108 5.57 -13.42 -21.82
C SER A 108 4.77 -13.15 -23.12
N ALA A 109 3.58 -12.57 -23.01
CA ALA A 109 2.76 -12.16 -24.16
C ALA A 109 2.82 -10.63 -24.31
N ALA A 110 3.50 -10.15 -25.35
CA ALA A 110 3.51 -8.74 -25.72
C ALA A 110 2.13 -8.35 -26.28
N THR A 111 1.21 -7.97 -25.40
CA THR A 111 -0.06 -7.33 -25.78
C THR A 111 0.24 -5.89 -26.17
N GLN A 112 -0.48 -5.32 -27.14
CA GLN A 112 -0.31 -3.93 -27.59
C GLN A 112 -0.61 -2.85 -26.51
N GLY A 113 -0.64 -3.19 -25.22
CA GLY A 113 -1.16 -2.37 -24.12
C GLY A 113 -0.25 -2.16 -22.91
N GLY A 114 0.90 -2.81 -22.80
CA GLY A 114 1.80 -2.68 -21.63
C GLY A 114 2.65 -3.92 -21.35
N PHE A 115 3.39 -3.89 -20.24
CA PHE A 115 4.05 -5.07 -19.67
C PHE A 115 3.03 -5.89 -18.88
N SER A 116 3.03 -7.22 -19.05
CA SER A 116 2.18 -8.15 -18.29
C SER A 116 2.89 -9.50 -18.25
N GLU A 117 3.10 -10.01 -17.04
CA GLU A 117 3.76 -11.30 -16.83
C GLU A 117 3.28 -11.96 -15.53
N THR A 118 3.23 -13.29 -15.53
CA THR A 118 2.84 -14.12 -14.39
C THR A 118 4.00 -15.02 -13.98
N PHE A 119 4.26 -15.05 -12.69
CA PHE A 119 5.31 -15.82 -12.04
C PHE A 119 4.70 -16.72 -10.97
N SER A 120 5.29 -17.89 -10.77
CA SER A 120 4.94 -18.75 -9.65
C SER A 120 6.17 -19.47 -9.11
N GLY A 121 6.12 -19.83 -7.83
CA GLY A 121 7.21 -20.48 -7.15
C GLY A 121 6.84 -20.92 -5.75
N SER A 122 7.85 -21.35 -5.00
CA SER A 122 7.73 -21.68 -3.58
C SER A 122 8.94 -21.15 -2.83
N GLY A 123 8.72 -20.73 -1.59
CA GLY A 123 9.80 -20.18 -0.77
C GLY A 123 10.38 -18.87 -1.32
N LYS A 124 11.59 -18.54 -0.87
CA LYS A 124 12.33 -17.37 -1.31
C LYS A 124 12.87 -17.57 -2.72
N SER A 125 12.75 -16.56 -3.58
CA SER A 125 13.34 -16.59 -4.91
C SER A 125 13.58 -15.20 -5.50
N THR A 126 14.30 -15.18 -6.62
CA THR A 126 14.53 -13.97 -7.42
C THR A 126 14.19 -14.26 -8.88
N VAL A 127 13.40 -13.39 -9.49
CA VAL A 127 13.20 -13.33 -10.94
C VAL A 127 13.99 -12.14 -11.48
N GLU A 128 14.87 -12.39 -12.43
CA GLU A 128 15.76 -11.38 -13.01
C GLU A 128 15.25 -10.88 -14.36
N GLY A 129 15.67 -9.67 -14.76
CA GLY A 129 15.53 -9.19 -16.14
C GLY A 129 14.16 -8.57 -16.47
N LEU A 130 13.45 -8.03 -15.49
CA LEU A 130 12.16 -7.37 -15.72
C LEU A 130 12.38 -5.96 -16.26
N GLU A 131 12.05 -5.72 -17.52
CA GLU A 131 12.13 -4.40 -18.16
C GLU A 131 10.86 -3.60 -17.88
N LEU A 132 10.96 -2.61 -16.98
CA LEU A 132 9.82 -1.77 -16.58
C LEU A 132 9.99 -0.32 -17.04
N ALA A 133 8.88 0.36 -17.28
CA ALA A 133 8.82 1.81 -17.51
C ALA A 133 8.43 2.55 -16.22
N PRO A 134 8.58 3.89 -16.13
CA PRO A 134 8.03 4.65 -15.02
C PRO A 134 6.50 4.68 -15.10
N GLY A 135 5.83 4.68 -13.94
CA GLY A 135 4.38 4.76 -13.84
C GLY A 135 3.78 3.72 -12.90
N PRO A 136 2.44 3.63 -12.84
CA PRO A 136 1.76 2.66 -11.99
C PRO A 136 2.03 1.24 -12.45
N ILE A 137 2.19 0.34 -11.49
CA ILE A 137 2.28 -1.10 -11.70
C ILE A 137 1.27 -1.77 -10.78
N THR A 138 0.45 -2.66 -11.32
CA THR A 138 -0.52 -3.45 -10.58
C THR A 138 0.02 -4.86 -10.38
N ALA A 139 -0.30 -5.44 -9.22
CA ALA A 139 0.07 -6.79 -8.85
C ALA A 139 -1.17 -7.52 -8.35
N ALA A 140 -1.44 -8.70 -8.87
CA ALA A 140 -2.38 -9.66 -8.31
C ALA A 140 -1.59 -10.87 -7.83
N PHE A 141 -1.85 -11.34 -6.62
CA PHE A 141 -1.06 -12.40 -5.99
C PHE A 141 -1.93 -13.40 -5.25
N THR A 142 -1.39 -14.60 -5.08
CA THR A 142 -1.92 -15.67 -4.23
C THR A 142 -0.79 -16.24 -3.39
N VAL A 143 -1.01 -16.44 -2.09
CA VAL A 143 -0.03 -17.05 -1.17
C VAL A 143 -0.69 -18.07 -0.24
N ASP A 144 -0.13 -19.27 -0.15
CA ASP A 144 -0.76 -20.42 0.55
C ASP A 144 -0.34 -20.58 2.03
N SER A 145 0.00 -19.48 2.71
CA SER A 145 0.26 -19.50 4.15
C SER A 145 -0.14 -18.20 4.82
N GLU A 146 -0.52 -18.25 6.10
CA GLU A 146 -0.69 -17.06 6.93
C GLU A 146 0.65 -16.71 7.59
N ALA A 147 1.49 -15.99 6.87
CA ALA A 147 2.79 -15.54 7.34
C ALA A 147 3.10 -14.14 6.84
N TYR A 148 4.30 -13.64 7.17
CA TYR A 148 4.78 -12.39 6.63
C TYR A 148 5.37 -12.62 5.23
N HIS A 149 4.98 -11.79 4.28
CA HIS A 149 5.31 -11.93 2.86
C HIS A 149 5.84 -10.62 2.30
N THR A 150 6.90 -10.68 1.50
CA THR A 150 7.49 -9.52 0.82
C THR A 150 7.75 -9.80 -0.65
N PHE A 151 7.23 -8.94 -1.51
CA PHE A 151 7.38 -9.01 -2.97
C PHE A 151 7.89 -7.62 -3.39
N GLU A 152 9.16 -7.54 -3.76
CA GLU A 152 9.87 -6.28 -4.00
C GLU A 152 10.52 -6.27 -5.38
N LEU A 153 10.32 -5.19 -6.14
CA LEU A 153 11.09 -4.93 -7.36
C LEU A 153 12.30 -4.08 -6.99
N VAL A 154 13.48 -4.63 -7.22
CA VAL A 154 14.76 -3.99 -6.97
C VAL A 154 15.32 -3.47 -8.29
N PRO A 155 15.46 -2.15 -8.49
CA PRO A 155 16.03 -1.59 -9.71
C PRO A 155 17.53 -1.92 -9.81
N LEU A 156 17.97 -2.44 -10.95
CA LEU A 156 19.38 -2.73 -11.23
C LEU A 156 20.10 -1.57 -11.92
N GLU A 157 19.35 -0.81 -12.73
CA GLU A 157 19.82 0.37 -13.44
C GLU A 157 18.82 1.52 -13.29
N GLY A 158 19.29 2.76 -13.16
CA GLY A 158 18.40 3.92 -13.04
C GLY A 158 18.86 4.96 -12.02
N GLY A 159 18.19 6.11 -12.01
CA GLY A 159 18.51 7.25 -11.15
C GLY A 159 17.91 7.18 -9.73
N SER A 160 16.89 6.34 -9.51
CA SER A 160 16.31 6.04 -8.20
C SER A 160 16.66 4.61 -7.81
N LEU A 161 17.23 4.45 -6.61
CA LEU A 161 17.55 3.14 -6.03
C LEU A 161 16.49 2.72 -4.99
N ASP A 162 15.28 3.26 -5.12
CA ASP A 162 14.19 2.95 -4.20
C ASP A 162 13.48 1.70 -4.69
N ASP A 163 13.47 0.66 -3.86
CA ASP A 163 12.76 -0.59 -4.13
C ASP A 163 11.24 -0.35 -4.20
N VAL A 164 10.57 -1.01 -5.14
CA VAL A 164 9.11 -0.93 -5.27
C VAL A 164 8.49 -2.11 -4.55
N ARG A 165 7.83 -1.84 -3.42
CA ARG A 165 7.07 -2.84 -2.67
C ARG A 165 5.72 -3.09 -3.31
N LEU A 166 5.55 -4.26 -3.91
CA LEU A 166 4.28 -4.72 -4.46
C LEU A 166 3.40 -5.33 -3.37
N VAL A 167 4.02 -6.13 -2.49
CA VAL A 167 3.34 -6.81 -1.39
C VAL A 167 4.23 -6.74 -0.17
N ASN A 168 3.67 -6.35 0.97
CA ASN A 168 4.39 -6.29 2.24
C ASN A 168 3.44 -6.38 3.43
N GLY A 169 3.31 -7.56 4.03
CA GLY A 169 2.40 -7.71 5.17
C GLY A 169 2.23 -9.15 5.63
N LEU A 170 1.44 -9.32 6.68
CA LEU A 170 1.01 -10.62 7.19
C LEU A 170 -0.39 -10.93 6.67
N PHE A 171 -0.51 -11.95 5.82
CA PHE A 171 -1.79 -12.37 5.23
C PHE A 171 -1.67 -13.77 4.63
N SER A 172 -2.79 -14.31 4.14
CA SER A 172 -2.86 -15.52 3.32
C SER A 172 -3.94 -15.36 2.25
N GLY A 173 -3.85 -16.10 1.15
CA GLY A 173 -4.85 -16.10 0.09
C GLY A 173 -4.55 -15.10 -1.02
N GLU A 174 -5.61 -14.60 -1.65
CA GLU A 174 -5.55 -13.73 -2.82
C GLU A 174 -5.55 -12.25 -2.44
N GLY A 175 -4.91 -11.41 -3.24
CA GLY A 175 -4.97 -9.96 -3.08
C GLY A 175 -4.50 -9.21 -4.31
N ARG A 176 -4.78 -7.91 -4.34
CA ARG A 176 -4.31 -7.00 -5.38
C ARG A 176 -3.67 -5.77 -4.77
N GLN A 177 -2.63 -5.23 -5.39
CA GLN A 177 -1.97 -4.00 -4.96
C GLN A 177 -1.54 -3.19 -6.18
N VAL A 178 -1.34 -1.88 -5.97
CA VAL A 178 -0.76 -0.98 -6.96
C VAL A 178 0.36 -0.16 -6.32
N ALA A 179 1.44 0.00 -7.07
CA ALA A 179 2.63 0.76 -6.68
C ALA A 179 3.11 1.64 -7.84
N THR A 180 4.12 2.47 -7.60
CA THR A 180 4.72 3.33 -8.63
C THR A 180 6.16 2.90 -8.90
N VAL A 181 6.47 2.64 -10.16
CA VAL A 181 7.83 2.51 -10.66
C VAL A 181 8.36 3.91 -10.98
N ALA A 182 9.42 4.34 -10.31
CA ALA A 182 9.94 5.71 -10.46
C ALA A 182 10.86 5.87 -11.67
N ALA A 183 11.61 4.83 -12.04
CA ALA A 183 12.58 4.86 -13.14
C ALA A 183 12.39 3.68 -14.08
N SER A 184 12.62 3.92 -15.37
CA SER A 184 12.70 2.85 -16.37
C SER A 184 13.96 2.02 -16.17
N GLY A 185 13.90 0.74 -16.50
CA GLY A 185 15.07 -0.12 -16.63
C GLY A 185 14.82 -1.54 -16.14
N GLU A 186 15.91 -2.29 -16.06
CA GLU A 186 15.92 -3.65 -15.54
C GLU A 186 15.66 -3.65 -14.03
N HIS A 187 14.74 -4.50 -13.60
CA HIS A 187 14.42 -4.78 -12.20
C HIS A 187 14.51 -6.27 -11.93
N ASN A 188 14.87 -6.61 -10.69
CA ASN A 188 14.72 -7.96 -10.16
C ASN A 188 13.49 -8.00 -9.25
N LEU A 189 12.62 -8.99 -9.43
CA LEU A 189 11.58 -9.31 -8.44
C LEU A 189 12.18 -10.24 -7.39
N ASN A 190 12.28 -9.76 -6.16
CA ASN A 190 12.63 -10.56 -5.00
C ASN A 190 11.36 -10.96 -4.26
N VAL A 191 11.21 -12.26 -4.02
CA VAL A 191 10.12 -12.84 -3.24
C VAL A 191 10.71 -13.42 -1.96
N ASP A 192 10.21 -12.95 -0.81
CA ASP A 192 10.50 -13.51 0.51
C ASP A 192 9.21 -14.05 1.14
N THR A 193 9.04 -15.35 1.04
CA THR A 193 7.95 -16.15 1.63
C THR A 193 8.46 -17.55 1.92
N GLU A 194 7.79 -18.30 2.80
CA GLU A 194 8.05 -19.72 3.02
C GLU A 194 7.02 -20.63 2.32
N ALA A 195 6.05 -20.05 1.60
CA ALA A 195 4.92 -20.76 1.00
C ALA A 195 4.98 -20.82 -0.54
N GLU A 196 4.04 -21.56 -1.12
CA GLU A 196 3.73 -21.47 -2.55
C GLU A 196 3.09 -20.12 -2.85
N TRP A 197 3.44 -19.55 -4.01
CA TRP A 197 2.99 -18.25 -4.41
C TRP A 197 2.79 -18.15 -5.93
N GLU A 198 1.85 -17.30 -6.32
CA GLU A 198 1.64 -16.83 -7.70
C GLU A 198 1.57 -15.30 -7.69
N LEU A 199 2.16 -14.65 -8.69
CA LEU A 199 2.17 -13.20 -8.86
C LEU A 199 1.97 -12.86 -10.33
N SER A 200 0.93 -12.10 -10.65
CA SER A 200 0.73 -11.46 -11.94
C SER A 200 1.01 -9.96 -11.82
N ILE A 201 1.95 -9.46 -12.60
CA ILE A 201 2.33 -8.05 -12.65
C ILE A 201 1.84 -7.46 -13.97
N GLU A 202 1.21 -6.29 -13.92
CA GLU A 202 0.84 -5.52 -15.11
C GLU A 202 1.25 -4.06 -15.00
N GLN A 203 1.74 -3.49 -16.10
CA GLN A 203 2.05 -2.07 -16.20
C GLN A 203 1.27 -1.46 -17.37
N PRO A 204 0.10 -0.84 -17.10
CA PRO A 204 -0.73 -0.25 -18.14
C PRO A 204 -0.09 1.02 -18.69
N THR A 205 -0.04 1.16 -20.01
CA THR A 205 0.55 2.35 -20.67
C THR A 205 -0.40 3.54 -20.76
N ASN A 206 -1.71 3.29 -20.75
CA ASN A 206 -2.74 4.34 -20.80
C ASN A 206 -4.04 3.80 -20.21
N PRO A 207 -4.10 3.59 -18.87
CA PRO A 207 -5.29 3.02 -18.26
C PRO A 207 -6.48 3.97 -18.44
N GLN A 208 -7.65 3.40 -18.71
CA GLN A 208 -8.89 4.20 -18.78
C GLN A 208 -9.28 4.63 -17.37
N THR A 209 -9.61 5.91 -17.22
CA THR A 209 -9.96 6.49 -15.92
C THR A 209 -11.46 6.52 -15.73
N GLU A 210 -11.90 6.19 -14.53
CA GLU A 210 -13.30 6.28 -14.12
C GLU A 210 -13.59 7.63 -13.44
N SER A 211 -14.82 8.12 -13.52
CA SER A 211 -15.23 9.39 -12.92
C SER A 211 -15.75 9.22 -11.49
N LEU A 212 -15.52 10.23 -10.64
CA LEU A 212 -16.15 10.32 -9.31
C LEU A 212 -17.64 10.76 -9.43
N PRO A 213 -18.50 10.46 -8.44
CA PRO A 213 -18.25 9.66 -7.24
C PRO A 213 -18.15 8.16 -7.54
N VAL A 214 -17.44 7.43 -6.68
CA VAL A 214 -17.40 5.96 -6.64
C VAL A 214 -17.79 5.44 -5.26
N ASP A 215 -18.29 4.21 -5.21
CA ASP A 215 -18.64 3.48 -3.98
C ASP A 215 -18.20 2.02 -4.18
N GLU A 216 -17.08 1.68 -3.55
CA GLU A 216 -16.40 0.40 -3.74
C GLU A 216 -16.25 -0.34 -2.42
N SER A 217 -16.28 -1.66 -2.49
CA SER A 217 -16.10 -2.54 -1.33
C SER A 217 -15.28 -3.77 -1.68
N GLY A 218 -14.60 -4.33 -0.69
CA GLY A 218 -13.76 -5.50 -0.86
C GLY A 218 -13.31 -6.07 0.47
N SER A 219 -12.32 -6.96 0.42
CA SER A 219 -11.71 -7.57 1.60
C SER A 219 -10.21 -7.70 1.42
N GLY A 220 -9.43 -7.47 2.47
CA GLY A 220 -7.98 -7.64 2.40
C GLY A 220 -7.28 -6.59 1.51
N PHE A 221 -6.16 -6.99 0.91
CA PHE A 221 -5.41 -6.14 -0.02
C PHE A 221 -6.13 -5.96 -1.35
N ASP A 222 -6.34 -4.72 -1.75
CA ASP A 222 -6.93 -4.41 -3.05
C ASP A 222 -6.54 -3.02 -3.58
N TYR A 223 -7.06 -2.65 -4.75
CA TYR A 223 -7.09 -1.27 -5.22
C TYR A 223 -8.35 -0.95 -6.03
N VAL A 224 -8.69 0.33 -6.11
CA VAL A 224 -9.78 0.87 -6.94
C VAL A 224 -9.20 1.79 -8.01
N GLY A 225 -9.73 1.72 -9.24
CA GLY A 225 -9.48 2.71 -10.29
C GLY A 225 -8.62 2.21 -11.47
N PRO A 226 -7.99 3.15 -12.23
CA PRO A 226 -7.72 4.53 -11.81
C PRO A 226 -8.95 5.45 -11.90
N LEU A 227 -9.02 6.41 -10.99
CA LEU A 227 -10.10 7.39 -10.86
C LEU A 227 -9.58 8.78 -11.27
N ALA A 228 -10.42 9.57 -11.93
CA ALA A 228 -10.10 10.93 -12.36
C ALA A 228 -10.41 11.95 -11.25
N PHE A 229 -9.42 12.24 -10.40
CA PHE A 229 -9.55 13.28 -9.38
C PHE A 229 -9.26 14.68 -9.94
N ASP A 230 -9.95 15.69 -9.42
CA ASP A 230 -9.84 17.10 -9.82
C ASP A 230 -9.51 18.05 -8.65
N GLY A 231 -9.02 17.50 -7.53
CA GLY A 231 -8.51 18.27 -6.41
C GLY A 231 -9.09 17.82 -5.07
N GLU A 232 -9.82 18.72 -4.39
CA GLU A 232 -10.38 18.43 -3.08
C GLU A 232 -11.51 17.40 -3.19
N THR A 233 -11.36 16.27 -2.51
CA THR A 233 -12.30 15.14 -2.55
C THR A 233 -12.61 14.72 -1.12
N ALA A 234 -13.90 14.56 -0.82
CA ALA A 234 -14.34 13.90 0.40
C ALA A 234 -14.30 12.39 0.21
N PHE A 235 -13.78 11.70 1.23
CA PHE A 235 -13.67 10.25 1.29
C PHE A 235 -14.44 9.78 2.51
N GLN A 236 -15.25 8.73 2.36
CA GLN A 236 -15.75 7.96 3.49
C GLN A 236 -15.20 6.55 3.40
N GLY A 237 -14.93 5.93 4.54
CA GLY A 237 -14.39 4.58 4.59
C GLY A 237 -14.89 3.81 5.79
N THR A 238 -15.05 2.50 5.59
CA THR A 238 -15.29 1.55 6.68
C THR A 238 -14.29 0.40 6.61
N HIS A 239 -13.97 -0.17 7.76
CA HIS A 239 -13.14 -1.36 7.91
C HIS A 239 -13.56 -2.14 9.15
N ASP A 240 -13.75 -3.45 9.04
CA ASP A 240 -14.16 -4.30 10.16
C ASP A 240 -13.02 -5.17 10.75
N GLY A 241 -11.84 -5.08 10.14
CA GLY A 241 -10.64 -5.81 10.52
C GLY A 241 -10.02 -5.35 11.84
N LYS A 242 -8.93 -6.00 12.23
CA LYS A 242 -8.30 -5.83 13.56
C LYS A 242 -6.94 -5.16 13.50
N THR A 243 -6.35 -5.09 12.31
CA THR A 243 -5.02 -4.50 12.11
C THR A 243 -5.12 -3.29 11.20
N ASN A 244 -4.20 -3.10 10.27
CA ASN A 244 -4.07 -1.83 9.57
C ASN A 244 -5.16 -1.68 8.51
N PHE A 245 -5.76 -0.49 8.46
CA PHE A 245 -6.56 0.00 7.35
C PHE A 245 -5.87 1.24 6.76
N VAL A 246 -5.21 1.04 5.62
CA VAL A 246 -4.49 2.10 4.92
C VAL A 246 -5.06 2.28 3.54
N VAL A 247 -5.49 3.49 3.23
CA VAL A 247 -5.94 3.89 1.89
C VAL A 247 -5.07 5.04 1.42
N ARG A 248 -4.41 4.85 0.26
CA ARG A 248 -3.55 5.87 -0.34
C ARG A 248 -3.77 5.98 -1.85
N PRO A 249 -3.84 7.18 -2.43
CA PRO A 249 -3.75 7.36 -3.87
C PRO A 249 -2.37 6.95 -4.39
N VAL A 250 -2.36 6.27 -5.53
CA VAL A 250 -1.19 5.96 -6.35
C VAL A 250 -1.39 6.64 -7.70
N PRO A 251 -0.74 7.79 -7.93
CA PRO A 251 -0.88 8.55 -9.17
C PRO A 251 -0.52 7.74 -10.42
N VAL A 252 -1.27 7.94 -11.51
CA VAL A 252 -0.96 7.37 -12.83
C VAL A 252 0.20 8.12 -13.48
N ASP A 253 0.26 9.43 -13.29
CA ASP A 253 1.42 10.25 -13.60
C ASP A 253 2.36 10.28 -12.39
N SER A 254 3.67 10.25 -12.59
CA SER A 254 4.66 10.15 -11.51
C SER A 254 4.79 11.44 -10.66
N SER A 255 3.75 12.27 -10.55
CA SER A 255 3.74 13.50 -9.77
C SER A 255 3.62 13.15 -8.28
N THR A 256 4.77 13.14 -7.61
CA THR A 256 4.90 12.68 -6.23
C THR A 256 4.32 13.70 -5.25
N VAL A 257 3.08 13.49 -4.82
CA VAL A 257 2.64 13.97 -3.50
C VAL A 257 2.13 12.76 -2.72
N GLU A 258 2.87 12.38 -1.68
CA GLU A 258 2.43 11.35 -0.75
C GLU A 258 1.22 11.87 0.03
N VAL A 259 0.03 11.42 -0.37
CA VAL A 259 -1.21 11.64 0.35
C VAL A 259 -1.62 10.32 0.96
N VAL A 260 -2.02 10.36 2.23
CA VAL A 260 -2.66 9.22 2.91
C VAL A 260 -4.08 9.65 3.26
N VAL A 261 -5.05 8.89 2.75
CA VAL A 261 -6.49 9.13 2.98
C VAL A 261 -6.85 8.61 4.35
N PHE A 262 -6.66 7.30 4.58
CA PHE A 262 -6.87 6.65 5.87
C PHE A 262 -5.59 5.90 6.28
N ASN A 263 -5.28 5.91 7.59
CA ASN A 263 -4.22 5.11 8.19
C ASN A 263 -4.59 4.82 9.63
N GLU A 264 -5.41 3.80 9.78
CA GLU A 264 -6.07 3.46 11.03
C GLU A 264 -5.69 2.04 11.45
N THR A 265 -5.85 1.74 12.74
CA THR A 265 -5.63 0.39 13.27
C THR A 265 -6.91 -0.09 13.93
N GLY A 266 -7.36 -1.28 13.52
CA GLY A 266 -8.60 -1.90 13.96
C GLY A 266 -9.80 -1.47 13.12
N GLN A 267 -10.97 -1.52 13.73
CA GLN A 267 -12.22 -1.14 13.09
C GLN A 267 -12.25 0.36 12.83
N PHE A 268 -12.78 0.74 11.68
CA PHE A 268 -12.89 2.12 11.24
C PHE A 268 -14.25 2.39 10.60
N ASP A 269 -14.80 3.56 10.89
CA ASP A 269 -15.98 4.13 10.23
C ASP A 269 -15.81 5.65 10.34
N GLY A 270 -15.52 6.31 9.22
CA GLY A 270 -15.23 7.73 9.24
C GLY A 270 -15.09 8.37 7.87
N GLU A 271 -14.91 9.68 7.90
CA GLU A 271 -14.77 10.52 6.71
C GLU A 271 -13.57 11.47 6.83
N THR A 272 -13.03 11.87 5.68
CA THR A 272 -11.97 12.88 5.61
C THR A 272 -12.05 13.65 4.29
N ILE A 273 -11.40 14.81 4.22
CA ILE A 273 -11.23 15.57 2.98
C ILE A 273 -9.73 15.63 2.68
N LYS A 274 -9.35 15.23 1.47
CA LYS A 274 -7.97 15.30 0.97
C LYS A 274 -7.94 15.94 -0.41
N ARG A 275 -6.79 16.48 -0.78
CA ARG A 275 -6.54 16.91 -2.16
C ARG A 275 -5.79 15.82 -2.90
N VAL A 276 -6.39 15.29 -3.96
CA VAL A 276 -5.79 14.37 -4.91
C VAL A 276 -5.97 14.99 -6.30
N ASP A 277 -4.86 15.18 -7.02
CA ASP A 277 -4.88 15.84 -8.31
C ASP A 277 -4.58 14.81 -9.41
N GLY A 278 -5.41 14.77 -10.45
CA GLY A 278 -5.20 13.92 -11.61
C GLY A 278 -5.61 12.45 -11.43
N PRO A 279 -5.39 11.61 -12.45
CA PRO A 279 -5.73 10.20 -12.38
C PRO A 279 -4.91 9.44 -11.34
N ALA A 280 -5.57 8.70 -10.45
CA ALA A 280 -4.91 7.88 -9.44
C ALA A 280 -5.70 6.61 -9.12
N TYR A 281 -5.00 5.54 -8.76
CA TYR A 281 -5.62 4.40 -8.11
C TYR A 281 -5.76 4.66 -6.61
N LEU A 282 -6.78 4.14 -5.93
CA LEU A 282 -6.81 4.06 -4.48
C LEU A 282 -6.31 2.69 -4.04
N ASN A 283 -5.09 2.61 -3.54
CA ASN A 283 -4.52 1.38 -3.00
C ASN A 283 -5.02 1.16 -1.57
N VAL A 284 -5.61 0.00 -1.31
CA VAL A 284 -6.19 -0.40 -0.03
C VAL A 284 -5.37 -1.53 0.58
N MET A 285 -4.89 -1.34 1.81
CA MET A 285 -4.27 -2.36 2.62
C MET A 285 -5.14 -2.56 3.85
N ALA A 286 -5.80 -3.71 3.94
CA ALA A 286 -6.75 -4.06 4.99
C ALA A 286 -6.57 -5.53 5.39
N ASP A 287 -7.05 -5.91 6.58
CA ASP A 287 -7.12 -7.30 7.05
C ASP A 287 -8.55 -7.82 7.27
N GLY A 288 -9.55 -7.02 6.88
CA GLY A 288 -10.98 -7.35 6.95
C GLY A 288 -11.74 -6.86 5.72
N GLU A 289 -13.06 -6.87 5.81
CA GLU A 289 -13.97 -6.21 4.87
C GLU A 289 -13.78 -4.69 4.97
N TRP A 290 -13.86 -4.01 3.84
CA TRP A 290 -13.74 -2.57 3.76
C TRP A 290 -14.70 -2.00 2.72
N SER A 291 -15.07 -0.73 2.91
CA SER A 291 -15.67 0.09 1.86
C SER A 291 -14.96 1.43 1.76
N VAL A 292 -14.91 2.00 0.56
CA VAL A 292 -14.42 3.35 0.30
C VAL A 292 -15.36 4.01 -0.70
N SER A 293 -15.86 5.19 -0.35
CA SER A 293 -16.63 6.03 -1.25
C SER A 293 -16.01 7.41 -1.39
N THR A 294 -16.31 8.05 -2.51
CA THR A 294 -15.90 9.42 -2.83
C THR A 294 -17.12 10.22 -3.23
N GLY A 295 -17.17 11.51 -2.88
CA GLY A 295 -18.29 12.40 -3.25
C GLY A 295 -18.41 13.63 -2.38
#